data_AF-A0A0W8GB37-F1
#
_entry.id   AF-A0A0W8GB37-F1
#
_cell.length_a   1.000
_cell.length_b   1.000
_cell.length_c   1.000
_cell.angle_alpha   90.00
_cell.angle_beta   90.00
_cell.angle_gamma   90.00
#
_symmetry.space_group_name_H-M   'P 1'
#
loop_
_entity.id
_entity.type
_entity.pdbx_description
1 polymer ?
#
loop_
_entity_poly.entity_id
_entity_poly.type
_entity_poly.pdbx_seq_one_letter_code
_entity_poly.pdbx_strand_id
1 'polypeptide(L)'
;MDQNACTCCKMSPVTLTAVGLTLLFVIFMFVTGVMVRWWVMLPLGFAAFFLFRMRRGQAEGLENTVCRWGYWLVLALLLLRDACLSSRLAGTYGAVEGAAGEAAKSAMNL
;
A
#
# COMPACT_ATOMS: atom_id res chain seq x y z
N MET A 1 -37.40 -9.03 20.36
CA MET A 1 -35.97 -9.04 20.03
C MET A 1 -35.81 -8.25 18.75
N ASP A 2 -35.31 -7.03 18.89
CA ASP A 2 -35.24 -5.97 17.88
C ASP A 2 -34.51 -6.38 16.60
N GLN A 3 -35.10 -6.06 15.43
CA GLN A 3 -34.37 -5.93 14.17
C GLN A 3 -34.66 -4.58 13.50
N ASN A 4 -34.61 -3.50 14.28
CA ASN A 4 -34.35 -2.15 13.78
C ASN A 4 -32.87 -2.01 13.32
N ALA A 5 -32.40 -2.92 12.47
CA ALA A 5 -31.02 -2.91 11.97
C ALA A 5 -30.97 -2.18 10.62
N CYS A 6 -30.85 -0.86 10.70
CA CYS A 6 -30.27 0.06 9.73
C CYS A 6 -30.07 -0.46 8.29
N THR A 7 -30.84 0.08 7.35
CA THR A 7 -30.55 0.07 5.91
C THR A 7 -29.20 0.75 5.58
N CYS A 8 -28.61 1.50 6.53
CA CYS A 8 -27.23 1.99 6.49
C CYS A 8 -26.16 0.89 6.60
N CYS A 9 -26.53 -0.33 7.00
CA CYS A 9 -25.59 -1.45 7.19
C CYS A 9 -25.47 -2.38 5.98
N LYS A 10 -26.23 -2.18 4.90
CA LYS A 10 -26.07 -2.94 3.65
C LYS A 10 -24.95 -2.35 2.80
N MET A 11 -23.73 -2.38 3.34
CA MET A 11 -22.53 -2.18 2.53
C MET A 11 -22.40 -3.35 1.57
N SER A 12 -22.04 -3.07 0.31
CA SER A 12 -21.79 -4.14 -0.64
C SER A 12 -20.66 -5.06 -0.16
N PRO A 13 -20.80 -6.40 -0.32
CA PRO A 13 -19.71 -7.33 -0.01
C PRO A 13 -18.44 -7.00 -0.81
N VAL A 14 -18.57 -6.32 -1.97
CA VAL A 14 -17.44 -5.88 -2.78
C VAL A 14 -16.67 -4.73 -2.13
N THR A 15 -17.37 -3.79 -1.48
CA THR A 15 -16.70 -2.71 -0.73
C THR A 15 -16.04 -3.23 0.53
N LEU A 16 -16.64 -4.23 1.18
CA LEU A 16 -16.08 -4.86 2.36
C LEU A 16 -14.81 -5.65 2.05
N THR A 17 -14.79 -6.38 0.92
CA THR A 17 -13.59 -7.06 0.43
C THR A 17 -12.49 -6.07 0.02
N ALA A 18 -12.83 -4.95 -0.61
CA ALA A 18 -11.86 -3.90 -0.94
C ALA A 18 -11.22 -3.28 0.32
N VAL A 19 -12.03 -3.01 1.35
CA VAL A 19 -11.53 -2.53 2.66
C VAL A 19 -10.65 -3.59 3.31
N GLY A 20 -11.07 -4.87 3.31
CA GLY A 20 -10.28 -5.98 3.83
C GLY A 20 -8.91 -6.11 3.14
N LEU A 21 -8.87 -6.04 1.80
CA LEU A 21 -7.62 -6.06 1.03
C LEU A 21 -6.71 -4.88 1.35
N THR A 22 -7.28 -3.70 1.57
CA THR A 22 -6.53 -2.49 1.96
C THR A 22 -5.92 -2.64 3.35
N LEU A 23 -6.70 -3.17 4.30
CA LEU A 23 -6.25 -3.41 5.66
C LEU A 23 -5.16 -4.49 5.70
N LEU A 24 -5.33 -5.54 4.89
CA LEU A 24 -4.31 -6.56 4.69
C LEU A 24 -3.02 -5.97 4.11
N PHE A 25 -3.11 -5.07 3.13
CA PHE A 25 -1.97 -4.35 2.57
C PHE A 25 -1.22 -3.53 3.62
N VAL A 26 -1.93 -2.80 4.49
CA VAL A 26 -1.34 -2.05 5.61
C VAL A 26 -0.61 -2.98 6.58
N ILE A 27 -1.25 -4.08 7.00
CA ILE A 27 -0.64 -5.05 7.91
C ILE A 27 0.64 -5.60 7.31
N PHE A 28 0.62 -6.00 6.04
CA PHE A 28 1.83 -6.47 5.35
C PHE A 28 2.93 -5.40 5.29
N MET A 29 2.58 -4.12 5.17
CA MET A 29 3.55 -3.02 5.17
C MET A 29 4.25 -2.84 6.52
N PHE A 30 3.54 -3.06 7.63
CA PHE A 30 4.05 -2.85 8.99
C PHE A 30 4.67 -4.11 9.62
N VAL A 31 4.05 -5.27 9.47
CA VAL A 31 4.44 -6.52 10.15
C VAL A 31 5.55 -7.25 9.38
N THR A 32 5.53 -7.15 8.05
CA THR A 32 6.43 -7.91 7.19
C THR A 32 7.28 -6.95 6.39
N GLY A 33 8.15 -6.22 7.09
CA GLY A 33 9.19 -5.43 6.44
C GLY A 33 9.91 -6.28 5.40
N VAL A 34 9.59 -6.06 4.12
CA VAL A 34 10.35 -6.51 2.94
C VAL A 34 10.29 -8.01 2.59
N MET A 35 9.87 -8.92 3.48
CA MET A 35 9.88 -10.36 3.19
C MET A 35 8.75 -10.85 2.27
N VAL A 36 7.62 -10.14 2.18
CA VAL A 36 6.63 -10.43 1.14
C VAL A 36 7.17 -9.92 -0.18
N ARG A 37 7.51 -10.85 -1.07
CA ARG A 37 7.93 -10.62 -2.46
C ARG A 37 7.11 -9.46 -3.03
N TRP A 38 7.79 -8.41 -3.48
CA TRP A 38 7.17 -7.19 -4.05
C TRP A 38 6.06 -7.51 -5.08
N TRP A 39 6.21 -8.61 -5.82
CA TRP A 39 5.24 -9.20 -6.74
C TRP A 39 3.87 -9.54 -6.15
N VAL A 40 3.72 -9.72 -4.83
CA VAL A 40 2.43 -10.06 -4.18
C VAL A 40 1.78 -8.81 -3.60
N MET A 41 2.56 -7.92 -2.99
CA MET A 41 2.06 -6.66 -2.43
C MET A 41 1.47 -5.75 -3.50
N LEU A 42 2.15 -5.63 -4.65
CA LEU A 42 1.78 -4.72 -5.72
C LEU A 42 0.42 -5.09 -6.35
N PRO A 43 0.15 -6.34 -6.76
CA PRO A 43 -1.17 -6.73 -7.25
C PRO A 43 -2.23 -6.69 -6.15
N LEU A 44 -1.88 -6.90 -4.88
CA LEU A 44 -2.84 -6.77 -3.77
C LEU A 44 -3.33 -5.32 -3.63
N GLY A 45 -2.41 -4.35 -3.63
CA GLY A 45 -2.74 -2.91 -3.64
C GLY A 45 -3.50 -2.50 -4.91
N PHE A 46 -3.09 -3.02 -6.07
CA PHE A 46 -3.76 -2.76 -7.34
C PHE A 46 -5.18 -3.34 -7.40
N ALA A 47 -5.40 -4.54 -6.83
CA ALA A 47 -6.72 -5.16 -6.74
C ALA A 47 -7.65 -4.34 -5.84
N ALA A 48 -7.17 -3.90 -4.67
CA ALA A 48 -7.93 -3.00 -3.79
C ALA A 48 -8.29 -1.69 -4.52
N PHE A 49 -7.33 -1.09 -5.21
CA PHE A 49 -7.52 0.13 -5.99
C PHE A 49 -8.55 -0.05 -7.11
N PHE A 50 -8.47 -1.16 -7.85
CA PHE A 50 -9.37 -1.48 -8.95
C PHE A 50 -10.81 -1.70 -8.46
N LEU A 51 -10.97 -2.43 -7.35
CA LEU A 51 -12.28 -2.65 -6.73
C LEU A 51 -12.92 -1.34 -6.27
N PHE A 52 -12.18 -0.46 -5.62
CA PHE A 52 -12.69 0.87 -5.26
C PHE A 52 -13.01 1.72 -6.49
N ARG A 53 -12.19 1.66 -7.55
CA ARG A 53 -12.45 2.39 -8.79
C ARG A 53 -13.72 1.92 -9.48
N MET A 54 -13.95 0.61 -9.58
CA MET A 54 -15.19 0.05 -10.15
C MET A 54 -16.42 0.46 -9.34
N ARG A 55 -16.36 0.40 -8.00
CA ARG A 55 -17.51 0.71 -7.15
C ARG A 55 -17.82 2.20 -7.06
N ARG A 56 -16.84 3.09 -7.27
CA ARG A 56 -17.04 4.55 -7.21
C ARG A 56 -18.11 5.08 -8.18
N GLY A 57 -18.33 4.39 -9.30
CA GLY A 57 -19.35 4.76 -10.30
C GLY A 57 -20.75 4.20 -10.01
N GLN A 58 -20.89 3.32 -9.02
CA GLN A 58 -22.13 2.56 -8.74
C GLN A 58 -22.62 2.72 -7.30
N ALA A 59 -21.81 3.32 -6.42
CA ALA A 59 -22.13 3.49 -5.00
C ALA A 59 -22.83 4.83 -4.74
N GLU A 60 -23.99 4.78 -4.08
CA GLU A 60 -24.73 5.97 -3.61
C GLU A 60 -24.68 6.08 -2.08
N GLY A 61 -24.73 7.31 -1.55
CA GLY A 61 -24.73 7.57 -0.10
C GLY A 61 -23.39 7.30 0.60
N LEU A 62 -23.45 6.69 1.79
CA LEU A 62 -22.29 6.47 2.68
C LEU A 62 -21.20 5.60 2.02
N GLU A 63 -21.59 4.66 1.15
CA GLU A 63 -20.68 3.77 0.43
C GLU A 63 -19.79 4.54 -0.56
N ASN A 64 -20.27 5.65 -1.13
CA ASN A 64 -19.48 6.53 -2.00
C ASN A 64 -18.39 7.25 -1.21
N THR A 65 -18.70 7.75 -0.03
CA THR A 65 -17.72 8.41 0.85
C THR A 65 -16.61 7.43 1.23
N VAL A 66 -16.96 6.20 1.63
CA VAL A 66 -15.96 5.17 1.98
C VAL A 66 -15.14 4.74 0.76
N CYS A 67 -15.76 4.53 -0.41
CA CYS A 67 -15.01 4.23 -1.63
C CYS A 67 -14.10 5.38 -2.04
N ARG A 68 -14.55 6.63 -1.88
CA ARG A 68 -13.79 7.83 -2.24
C ARG A 68 -12.57 8.01 -1.35
N TRP A 69 -12.74 7.84 -0.03
CA TRP A 69 -11.64 7.88 0.94
C TRP A 69 -10.73 6.67 0.80
N GLY A 70 -11.27 5.46 0.70
CA GLY A 70 -10.51 4.22 0.50
C GLY A 70 -9.65 4.26 -0.75
N TYR A 71 -10.16 4.80 -1.86
CA TYR A 71 -9.38 5.02 -3.08
C TYR A 71 -8.16 5.91 -2.83
N TRP A 72 -8.34 7.05 -2.18
CA TRP A 72 -7.23 7.97 -1.87
C TRP A 72 -6.25 7.37 -0.86
N LEU A 73 -6.76 6.61 0.11
CA LEU A 73 -5.96 5.95 1.13
C LEU A 73 -5.04 4.87 0.50
N VAL A 74 -5.57 4.04 -0.39
CA VAL A 74 -4.77 3.04 -1.14
C VAL A 74 -3.70 3.72 -1.99
N LEU A 75 -4.04 4.82 -2.67
CA LEU A 75 -3.08 5.59 -3.47
C LEU A 75 -1.95 6.17 -2.60
N ALA A 76 -2.29 6.76 -1.46
CA ALA A 76 -1.32 7.30 -0.51
C ALA A 76 -0.40 6.21 0.06
N LEU A 77 -0.95 5.04 0.37
CA LEU A 77 -0.17 3.88 0.84
C LEU A 77 0.80 3.35 -0.22
N LEU A 78 0.40 3.33 -1.49
CA LEU A 78 1.29 2.96 -2.60
C LEU A 78 2.44 3.95 -2.75
N LEU A 79 2.16 5.26 -2.69
CA LEU A 79 3.19 6.30 -2.74
C LEU A 79 4.13 6.24 -1.53
N LEU A 80 3.59 6.03 -0.33
CA LEU A 80 4.39 5.86 0.88
C LEU A 80 5.33 4.65 0.75
N ARG A 81 4.86 3.54 0.17
CA ARG A 81 5.68 2.37 -0.12
C ARG A 81 6.82 2.70 -1.08
N ASP A 82 6.55 3.39 -2.18
CA ASP A 82 7.59 3.79 -3.14
C ASP A 82 8.60 4.77 -2.53
N ALA A 83 8.16 5.70 -1.68
CA ALA A 83 9.05 6.58 -0.94
C ALA A 83 9.94 5.80 0.04
N CYS A 84 9.38 4.86 0.81
CA CYS A 84 10.15 4.00 1.71
C CYS A 84 11.17 3.12 0.95
N LEU A 85 10.84 2.60 -0.23
CA LEU A 85 11.78 1.88 -1.08
C LEU A 85 12.87 2.81 -1.61
N SER A 86 12.50 3.98 -2.12
CA SER A 86 13.44 4.96 -2.69
C SER A 86 14.45 5.46 -1.65
N SER A 87 14.01 5.74 -0.43
CA SER A 87 14.91 6.15 0.67
C SER A 87 15.90 5.04 1.06
N ARG A 88 15.49 3.77 0.99
CA ARG A 88 16.39 2.64 1.24
C ARG A 88 17.38 2.46 0.10
N LEU A 89 16.95 2.60 -1.16
CA LEU A 89 17.84 2.56 -2.31
C LEU A 89 18.91 3.67 -2.21
N ALA A 90 18.51 4.91 -1.95
CA ALA A 90 19.44 6.03 -1.80
C ALA A 90 20.50 5.78 -0.70
N GLY A 91 20.06 5.24 0.45
CA GLY A 91 20.98 4.85 1.54
C GLY A 91 21.96 3.74 1.12
N THR A 92 21.49 2.75 0.36
CA THR A 92 22.39 1.68 -0.14
C THR A 92 23.36 2.15 -1.21
N TYR A 93 22.95 3.06 -2.11
CA TYR A 93 23.83 3.62 -3.13
C TYR A 93 24.96 4.43 -2.49
N GLY A 94 24.66 5.30 -1.52
CA GLY A 94 25.68 6.05 -0.79
C GLY A 94 26.65 5.16 -0.01
N ALA A 95 26.18 4.04 0.55
CA ALA A 95 27.04 3.08 1.22
C ALA A 95 27.99 2.36 0.25
N VAL A 96 27.51 2.00 -0.95
CA VAL A 96 28.34 1.37 -1.99
C VAL A 96 29.37 2.35 -2.55
N GLU A 97 28.98 3.60 -2.78
CA GLU A 97 29.86 4.64 -3.29
C GLU A 97 30.97 4.99 -2.28
N GLY A 98 30.63 5.04 -0.99
CA GLY A 98 31.60 5.18 0.10
C GLY A 98 32.58 4.00 0.17
N ALA A 99 32.07 2.77 0.13
CA ALA A 99 32.92 1.57 0.16
C ALA A 99 33.83 1.44 -1.08
N ALA A 100 33.35 1.83 -2.26
CA ALA A 100 34.15 1.87 -3.48
C ALA A 100 35.24 2.96 -3.41
N GLY A 101 34.92 4.12 -2.83
CA GLY A 101 35.89 5.19 -2.60
C GLY A 101 36.99 4.81 -1.62
N GLU A 102 36.65 4.10 -0.53
CA GLU A 102 37.64 3.57 0.42
C GLU A 102 38.51 2.49 -0.21
N ALA A 103 37.93 1.57 -0.99
CA ALA A 103 38.68 0.55 -1.71
C ALA A 103 39.66 1.15 -2.74
N ALA A 104 39.24 2.18 -3.48
CA ALA A 104 40.11 2.89 -4.42
C ALA A 104 41.25 3.62 -3.69
N LYS A 105 40.98 4.23 -2.54
CA LYS A 105 41.99 4.92 -1.72
C LYS A 105 42.99 3.94 -1.10
N SER A 106 42.57 2.72 -0.73
CA SER A 106 43.48 1.66 -0.28
C SER A 106 44.35 1.11 -1.42
N ALA A 107 43.82 1.02 -2.65
CA ALA A 107 44.58 0.56 -3.81
C ALA A 107 45.63 1.58 -4.30
N MET A 108 45.42 2.87 -4.04
CA MET A 108 46.33 3.95 -4.47
C MET A 108 47.43 4.30 -3.44
N ASN A 109 47.30 3.80 -2.20
CA ASN A 109 48.32 3.92 -1.15
C ASN A 109 49.27 2.70 -1.08
N LEU A 110 49.24 1.84 -2.11
CA LEU A 110 50.13 0.71 -2.34
C LEU A 110 51.00 0.99 -3.57
#